data_AF-A0A848X2P5-F1
#
_entry.id   AF-A0A848X2P5-F1
#
_cell.length_a   1.000
_cell.length_b   1.000
_cell.length_c   1.000
_cell.angle_alpha   90.00
_cell.angle_beta   90.00
_cell.angle_gamma   90.00
#
_symmetry.space_group_name_H-M   'P 1'
#
loop_
_entity.id
_entity.type
_entity.pdbx_description
1 polymer ?
#
loop_
_entity_poly.entity_id
_entity_poly.type
_entity_poly.pdbx_seq_one_letter_code
_entity_poly.pdbx_strand_id
1 'polypeptide(L)'
;MNSPSRESASGGFSLPEMAINIAIIGVLSAVGIVQLGTKSREAAARTKMENDVAVLNSAVAAYEGFGGNLEKIDSVELVLAKLKTVSSDRQASSVTGLSGRFVDLQIEVDYQTGEEAATSAPRVYWNGITKRFEVANSGSPGVKAFKLDEDAVKILTESRSHMVNYAVKSTWVWDYDEEGSHTTGSTGATTVATTDPDATDPGFELAKPPEKDLIRLKQPEFSIPGQKFLDGQFPSSIEVLNPNPPGTSDIVRNVDYGGWEEDYRPIPISPGTVVQAQAVPRDPTTYSPSAVATAEYGNLTNRQLSAPTIEFSAIRTSGVADSIQITIKDDNKLGSEIMYQIIPLAEHQTGGAPSNSDFQKYAGPLIFTRADFPEGLVVNAYARSTLPGITDSDLNSRTAR
;
A
#
# COMPACT_ATOMS: atom_id res chain seq x y z
N MET A 1 9.78 -42.94 -63.93
CA MET A 1 9.41 -43.03 -62.49
C MET A 1 8.56 -41.81 -62.20
N ASN A 2 7.24 -41.95 -62.20
CA ASN A 2 6.29 -40.87 -61.94
C ASN A 2 5.79 -41.00 -60.49
N SER A 3 6.09 -40.01 -59.68
CA SER A 3 5.57 -39.90 -58.31
C SER A 3 4.15 -39.33 -58.36
N PRO A 4 3.16 -39.95 -57.69
CA PRO A 4 1.82 -39.40 -57.63
C PRO A 4 1.76 -38.26 -56.61
N SER A 5 1.31 -37.09 -57.07
CA SER A 5 0.89 -35.96 -56.27
C SER A 5 -0.29 -36.36 -55.38
N ARG A 6 -0.11 -36.30 -54.06
CA ARG A 6 -1.21 -36.42 -53.08
C ARG A 6 -1.93 -35.08 -53.00
N GLU A 7 -3.14 -35.02 -53.54
CA GLU A 7 -4.11 -33.97 -53.26
C GLU A 7 -4.55 -34.09 -51.79
N SER A 8 -4.19 -33.11 -50.98
CA SER A 8 -4.76 -32.90 -49.66
C SER A 8 -6.18 -32.36 -49.82
N ALA A 9 -7.18 -33.24 -49.77
CA ALA A 9 -8.57 -32.84 -49.71
C ALA A 9 -8.83 -32.06 -48.41
N SER A 10 -8.99 -30.75 -48.51
CA SER A 10 -9.48 -29.94 -47.38
C SER A 10 -10.95 -30.28 -47.16
N GLY A 11 -11.24 -31.20 -46.25
CA GLY A 11 -12.59 -31.44 -45.78
C GLY A 11 -13.10 -30.18 -45.06
N GLY A 12 -13.99 -29.43 -45.71
CA GLY A 12 -14.71 -28.35 -45.05
C GLY A 12 -15.52 -28.92 -43.88
N PHE A 13 -15.40 -28.30 -42.71
CA PHE A 13 -16.15 -28.71 -41.51
C PHE A 13 -17.64 -28.77 -41.82
N SER A 14 -18.28 -29.87 -41.41
CA SER A 14 -19.71 -30.03 -41.61
C SER A 14 -20.48 -29.07 -40.69
N LEU A 15 -21.60 -28.53 -41.17
CA LEU A 15 -22.50 -27.67 -40.38
C LEU A 15 -22.84 -28.23 -38.99
N PRO A 16 -23.10 -29.56 -38.83
CA PRO A 16 -23.31 -30.18 -37.53
C PRO A 16 -22.09 -30.13 -36.59
N GLU A 17 -20.88 -30.31 -37.10
CA GLU A 17 -19.64 -30.20 -36.29
C GLU A 17 -19.45 -28.79 -35.74
N MET A 18 -19.73 -27.78 -36.55
CA MET A 18 -19.64 -26.39 -36.11
C MET A 18 -20.69 -26.08 -35.03
N ALA A 19 -21.92 -26.59 -35.18
CA ALA A 19 -22.99 -26.43 -34.19
C ALA A 19 -22.66 -27.12 -32.86
N ILE A 20 -22.06 -28.32 -32.89
CA ILE A 20 -21.63 -29.05 -31.69
C ILE A 20 -20.51 -28.29 -30.96
N ASN A 21 -19.51 -27.77 -31.69
CA ASN A 21 -18.43 -27.01 -31.08
C ASN A 21 -18.92 -25.72 -30.42
N ILE A 22 -19.85 -25.00 -31.05
CA ILE A 22 -20.46 -23.79 -30.47
C ILE A 22 -21.24 -24.14 -29.19
N ALA A 23 -21.99 -25.24 -29.19
CA ALA A 23 -22.72 -25.69 -28.01
C ALA A 23 -21.78 -26.04 -26.84
N ILE A 24 -20.68 -26.74 -27.11
CA ILE A 24 -19.66 -27.10 -26.10
C ILE A 24 -19.01 -25.84 -25.52
N ILE A 25 -18.59 -24.90 -26.37
CA ILE A 25 -17.99 -23.64 -25.93
C ILE A 25 -18.98 -22.83 -25.08
N GLY A 26 -20.26 -22.81 -25.45
CA GLY A 26 -21.31 -22.13 -24.69
C GLY A 26 -21.50 -22.70 -23.28
N VAL A 27 -21.54 -24.02 -23.14
CA VAL A 27 -21.66 -24.70 -21.83
C VAL A 27 -20.42 -24.48 -20.97
N LEU A 28 -19.22 -24.62 -21.55
CA LEU A 28 -17.96 -24.39 -20.83
C LEU A 28 -17.82 -22.94 -20.37
N SER A 29 -18.20 -21.97 -21.21
CA SER A 29 -18.18 -20.54 -20.87
C SER A 29 -19.13 -20.22 -19.72
N ALA A 30 -20.35 -20.77 -19.74
CA ALA A 30 -21.34 -20.55 -18.68
C ALA A 30 -20.87 -21.07 -17.32
N VAL A 31 -20.26 -22.27 -17.27
CA VAL A 31 -19.70 -22.83 -16.02
C VAL A 31 -18.51 -22.00 -15.53
N GLY A 32 -17.64 -21.57 -16.45
CA GLY A 32 -16.48 -20.74 -16.12
C GLY A 32 -16.86 -19.39 -15.51
N ILE A 33 -17.86 -18.70 -16.06
CA ILE A 33 -18.34 -17.41 -15.56
C ILE A 33 -18.91 -17.53 -14.14
N VAL A 34 -19.69 -18.58 -13.85
CA VAL A 34 -20.28 -18.78 -12.52
C VAL A 34 -19.22 -19.09 -11.47
N GLN A 35 -18.24 -19.94 -11.78
CA GLN A 35 -17.18 -20.30 -10.81
C GLN A 35 -16.19 -19.17 -10.56
N LEU A 36 -15.80 -18.43 -11.59
CA LEU A 36 -14.88 -17.30 -11.46
C LEU A 36 -15.56 -16.09 -10.81
N GLY A 37 -16.84 -15.84 -11.15
CA GLY A 37 -17.59 -14.69 -10.67
C GLY A 37 -17.87 -14.72 -9.16
N THR A 38 -18.20 -15.88 -8.59
CA THR A 38 -18.52 -15.99 -7.15
C THR A 38 -17.27 -15.98 -6.29
N LYS A 39 -16.26 -16.80 -6.63
CA LYS A 39 -15.01 -16.90 -5.85
C LYS A 39 -14.18 -15.63 -5.86
N SER A 40 -14.11 -14.93 -7.00
CA SER A 40 -13.36 -13.66 -7.08
C SER A 40 -14.01 -12.56 -6.24
N ARG A 41 -15.34 -12.49 -6.22
CA ARG A 41 -16.08 -11.52 -5.40
C ARG A 41 -15.92 -11.78 -3.92
N GLU A 42 -15.96 -13.04 -3.48
CA GLU A 42 -15.72 -13.41 -2.09
C GLU A 42 -14.29 -13.07 -1.64
N ALA A 43 -13.28 -13.38 -2.46
CA ALA A 43 -11.89 -13.04 -2.17
C ALA A 43 -11.65 -11.52 -2.11
N ALA A 44 -12.26 -10.77 -3.03
CA ALA A 44 -12.19 -9.31 -3.05
C ALA A 44 -12.89 -8.70 -1.81
N ALA A 45 -14.08 -9.20 -1.46
CA ALA A 45 -14.81 -8.75 -0.26
C ALA A 45 -14.02 -9.01 1.02
N ARG A 46 -13.35 -10.16 1.11
CA ARG A 46 -12.47 -10.49 2.24
C ARG A 46 -11.27 -9.54 2.31
N THR A 47 -10.57 -9.33 1.20
CA THR A 47 -9.41 -8.43 1.14
C THR A 47 -9.80 -7.00 1.51
N LYS A 48 -10.95 -6.53 1.02
CA LYS A 48 -11.51 -5.22 1.42
C LYS A 48 -11.77 -5.16 2.92
N MET A 49 -12.42 -6.18 3.49
CA MET A 49 -12.71 -6.22 4.92
C MET A 49 -11.45 -6.21 5.78
N GLU A 50 -10.44 -6.99 5.42
CA GLU A 50 -9.15 -7.02 6.12
C GLU A 50 -8.46 -5.64 6.08
N ASN A 51 -8.52 -4.94 4.93
CA ASN A 51 -7.98 -3.60 4.80
C ASN A 51 -8.78 -2.56 5.61
N ASP A 52 -10.12 -2.60 5.55
CA ASP A 52 -10.99 -1.72 6.34
C ASP A 52 -10.71 -1.88 7.85
N VAL A 53 -10.54 -3.13 8.32
CA VAL A 53 -10.18 -3.44 9.71
C VAL A 53 -8.81 -2.90 10.10
N ALA A 54 -7.81 -3.02 9.21
CA ALA A 54 -6.47 -2.48 9.45
C ALA A 54 -6.50 -0.94 9.60
N VAL A 55 -7.26 -0.26 8.75
CA VAL A 55 -7.47 1.20 8.82
C VAL A 55 -8.18 1.58 10.13
N LEU A 56 -9.26 0.87 10.49
CA LEU A 56 -9.98 1.12 11.75
C LEU A 56 -9.11 0.90 12.98
N ASN A 57 -8.29 -0.16 13.00
CA ASN A 57 -7.37 -0.43 14.10
C ASN A 57 -6.28 0.64 14.22
N SER A 58 -5.81 1.18 13.08
CA SER A 58 -4.89 2.33 13.07
C SER A 58 -5.56 3.59 13.65
N ALA A 59 -6.83 3.82 13.31
CA ALA A 59 -7.62 4.91 13.87
C ALA A 59 -7.87 4.76 15.38
N VAL A 60 -8.10 3.52 15.86
CA VAL A 60 -8.20 3.21 17.30
C VAL A 60 -6.90 3.51 18.02
N ALA A 61 -5.76 3.04 17.50
CA ALA A 61 -4.45 3.28 18.09
C ALA A 61 -4.14 4.79 18.16
N ALA A 62 -4.47 5.54 17.11
CA ALA A 62 -4.33 6.99 17.11
C ALA A 62 -5.27 7.63 18.16
N TYR A 63 -6.54 7.24 18.20
CA TYR A 63 -7.51 7.77 19.16
C TYR A 63 -7.06 7.57 20.61
N GLU A 64 -6.61 6.38 20.99
CA GLU A 64 -6.08 6.12 22.33
C GLU A 64 -4.77 6.88 22.59
N GLY A 65 -3.88 6.95 21.59
CA GLY A 65 -2.63 7.71 21.67
C GLY A 65 -2.84 9.22 21.90
N PHE A 66 -3.97 9.76 21.43
CA PHE A 66 -4.39 11.14 21.68
C PHE A 66 -5.38 11.28 22.85
N GLY A 67 -5.39 10.34 23.79
CA GLY A 67 -6.12 10.50 25.04
C GLY A 67 -7.57 10.06 25.03
N GLY A 68 -7.99 9.39 23.96
CA GLY A 68 -9.30 8.75 23.87
C GLY A 68 -9.37 7.51 24.76
N ASN A 69 -10.52 7.27 25.37
CA ASN A 69 -10.77 6.08 26.19
C ASN A 69 -11.86 5.19 25.54
N LEU A 70 -11.53 3.91 25.33
CA LEU A 70 -12.42 2.87 24.82
C LEU A 70 -12.72 1.76 25.84
N GLU A 71 -12.34 1.95 27.11
CA GLU A 71 -12.62 1.00 28.18
C GLU A 71 -14.12 0.78 28.35
N LYS A 72 -14.51 -0.49 28.55
CA LYS A 72 -15.89 -0.92 28.78
C LYS A 72 -16.84 -0.67 27.58
N ILE A 73 -16.28 -0.47 26.39
CA ILE A 73 -17.06 -0.46 25.16
C ILE A 73 -17.04 -1.86 24.56
N ASP A 74 -18.21 -2.48 24.43
CA ASP A 74 -18.37 -3.85 23.92
C ASP A 74 -19.09 -3.90 22.57
N SER A 75 -19.42 -2.75 21.97
CA SER A 75 -20.16 -2.65 20.70
C SER A 75 -19.36 -1.87 19.65
N VAL A 76 -19.39 -2.37 18.41
CA VAL A 76 -18.73 -1.76 17.25
C VAL A 76 -19.26 -0.35 17.00
N GLU A 77 -20.57 -0.14 17.13
CA GLU A 77 -21.22 1.15 16.92
C GLU A 77 -20.76 2.19 17.94
N LEU A 78 -20.59 1.79 19.19
CA LEU A 78 -20.13 2.69 20.24
C LEU A 78 -18.65 3.08 20.02
N VAL A 79 -17.81 2.15 19.58
CA VAL A 79 -16.42 2.46 19.20
C VAL A 79 -16.40 3.42 18.02
N LEU A 80 -17.15 3.13 16.95
CA LEU A 80 -17.21 4.02 15.79
C LEU A 80 -17.78 5.39 16.15
N ALA A 81 -18.81 5.45 17.01
CA ALA A 81 -19.34 6.70 17.51
C ALA A 81 -18.27 7.53 18.23
N LYS A 82 -17.37 6.89 18.99
CA LYS A 82 -16.21 7.54 19.62
C LYS A 82 -15.19 8.04 18.59
N LEU A 83 -14.82 7.22 17.63
CA LEU A 83 -13.85 7.61 16.58
C LEU A 83 -14.36 8.75 15.67
N LYS A 84 -15.68 8.89 15.55
CA LYS A 84 -16.36 9.97 14.83
C LYS A 84 -16.41 11.29 15.59
N THR A 85 -16.11 11.32 16.88
CA THR A 85 -16.17 12.54 17.68
C THR A 85 -15.01 13.50 17.38
N VAL A 86 -15.21 14.77 17.70
CA VAL A 86 -14.20 15.84 17.69
C VAL A 86 -13.91 16.24 19.13
N SER A 87 -12.69 16.67 19.44
CA SER A 87 -12.40 17.29 20.74
C SER A 87 -13.24 18.57 20.92
N SER A 88 -13.77 18.80 22.12
CA SER A 88 -14.53 20.03 22.42
C SER A 88 -13.73 21.31 22.12
N ASP A 89 -14.37 22.41 21.71
CA ASP A 89 -13.69 23.64 21.24
C ASP A 89 -12.67 24.21 22.25
N ARG A 90 -13.01 24.14 23.54
CA ARG A 90 -12.15 24.61 24.63
C ARG A 90 -10.88 23.78 24.76
N GLN A 91 -10.95 22.51 24.40
CA GLN A 91 -9.88 21.55 24.49
C GLN A 91 -9.11 21.46 23.16
N ALA A 92 -9.78 21.58 22.02
CA ALA A 92 -9.14 21.62 20.71
C ALA A 92 -8.13 22.77 20.58
N SER A 93 -8.36 23.88 21.28
CA SER A 93 -7.44 25.03 21.35
C SER A 93 -6.26 24.82 22.30
N SER A 94 -6.36 23.89 23.25
CA SER A 94 -5.33 23.62 24.25
C SER A 94 -4.58 22.31 24.01
N VAL A 95 -4.84 21.57 22.94
CA VAL A 95 -4.24 20.24 22.75
C VAL A 95 -3.17 20.28 21.68
N THR A 96 -2.05 19.63 21.95
CA THR A 96 -1.05 19.33 20.92
C THR A 96 -1.37 18.02 20.23
N GLY A 97 -1.70 18.10 18.94
CA GLY A 97 -1.92 16.92 18.09
C GLY A 97 -3.25 16.95 17.34
N LEU A 98 -3.79 15.77 17.06
CA LEU A 98 -5.03 15.60 16.32
C LEU A 98 -6.24 15.84 17.24
N SER A 99 -6.89 16.99 17.09
CA SER A 99 -8.17 17.32 17.74
C SER A 99 -9.40 16.94 16.90
N GLY A 100 -9.17 16.51 15.66
CA GLY A 100 -10.20 16.15 14.70
C GLY A 100 -10.80 14.75 14.90
N ARG A 101 -11.55 14.34 13.88
CA ARG A 101 -12.14 12.99 13.75
C ARG A 101 -11.08 12.01 13.27
N PHE A 102 -11.14 10.77 13.74
CA PHE A 102 -10.24 9.71 13.29
C PHE A 102 -10.85 8.85 12.18
N VAL A 103 -12.17 8.89 12.04
CA VAL A 103 -12.95 8.14 11.04
C VAL A 103 -13.98 9.06 10.41
N ASP A 104 -14.34 8.80 9.14
CA ASP A 104 -15.37 9.56 8.44
C ASP A 104 -16.74 9.44 9.13
N LEU A 105 -17.51 10.53 9.18
CA LEU A 105 -18.87 10.52 9.75
C LEU A 105 -19.83 9.64 8.95
N GLN A 106 -19.57 9.54 7.65
CA GLN A 106 -20.40 8.80 6.71
C GLN A 106 -20.26 7.29 6.87
N ILE A 107 -19.28 6.80 7.63
CA ILE A 107 -19.09 5.35 7.79
C ILE A 107 -20.23 4.72 8.59
N GLU A 108 -21.04 3.89 7.96
CA GLU A 108 -22.09 3.09 8.59
C GLU A 108 -21.72 1.60 8.60
N VAL A 109 -22.28 0.90 9.57
CA VAL A 109 -22.08 -0.53 9.81
C VAL A 109 -23.22 -1.31 9.16
N ASP A 110 -22.88 -2.20 8.21
CA ASP A 110 -23.83 -3.14 7.63
C ASP A 110 -23.70 -4.49 8.32
N TYR A 111 -24.75 -4.95 8.99
CA TYR A 111 -24.74 -6.22 9.73
C TYR A 111 -25.11 -7.41 8.86
N GLN A 112 -24.50 -8.57 9.15
CA GLN A 112 -24.93 -9.83 8.57
C GLN A 112 -26.33 -10.20 9.06
N THR A 113 -27.13 -10.80 8.17
CA THR A 113 -28.36 -11.48 8.59
C THR A 113 -28.04 -12.80 9.31
N GLY A 114 -29.01 -13.38 10.02
CA GLY A 114 -28.84 -14.68 10.66
C GLY A 114 -28.52 -15.81 9.67
N GLU A 115 -29.04 -15.73 8.45
CA GLU A 115 -28.75 -16.68 7.36
C GLU A 115 -27.32 -16.53 6.84
N GLU A 116 -26.85 -15.29 6.67
CA GLU A 116 -25.48 -15.01 6.27
C GLU A 116 -24.47 -15.42 7.35
N ALA A 117 -24.81 -15.21 8.62
CA ALA A 117 -23.97 -15.60 9.75
C ALA A 117 -23.79 -17.13 9.88
N ALA A 118 -24.74 -17.91 9.36
CA ALA A 118 -24.65 -19.37 9.27
C ALA A 118 -23.67 -19.86 8.18
N THR A 119 -23.24 -18.96 7.28
CA THR A 119 -22.21 -19.25 6.27
C THR A 119 -20.81 -18.92 6.79
N SER A 120 -19.79 -19.35 6.05
CA SER A 120 -18.38 -19.01 6.32
C SER A 120 -17.98 -17.59 5.85
N ALA A 121 -18.95 -16.71 5.63
CA ALA A 121 -18.68 -15.34 5.17
C ALA A 121 -17.94 -14.54 6.26
N PRO A 122 -16.95 -13.73 5.87
CA PRO A 122 -16.16 -12.96 6.83
C PRO A 122 -17.05 -11.91 7.51
N ARG A 123 -16.78 -11.67 8.79
CA ARG A 123 -17.50 -10.73 9.65
C ARG A 123 -16.54 -10.05 10.61
N VAL A 124 -16.78 -8.79 10.92
CA VAL A 124 -15.98 -8.03 11.89
C VAL A 124 -16.72 -7.95 13.22
N TYR A 125 -15.98 -8.10 14.32
CA TYR A 125 -16.45 -7.82 15.67
C TYR A 125 -15.42 -6.97 16.40
N TRP A 126 -15.89 -6.27 17.43
CA TRP A 126 -15.02 -5.57 18.36
C TRP A 126 -14.62 -6.50 19.49
N ASN A 127 -13.32 -6.60 19.76
CA ASN A 127 -12.81 -7.32 20.92
C ASN A 127 -12.42 -6.29 22.00
N GLY A 128 -13.28 -6.11 23.00
CA GLY A 128 -13.07 -5.14 24.09
C GLY A 128 -11.88 -5.45 25.00
N ILE A 129 -11.34 -6.68 24.97
CA ILE A 129 -10.16 -7.07 25.75
C ILE A 129 -8.89 -6.62 25.04
N THR A 130 -8.78 -6.94 23.75
CA THR A 130 -7.61 -6.57 22.92
C THR A 130 -7.73 -5.16 22.33
N LYS A 131 -8.88 -4.50 22.52
CA LYS A 131 -9.24 -3.17 22.00
C LYS A 131 -8.99 -3.03 20.50
N ARG A 132 -9.39 -4.05 19.73
CA ARG A 132 -9.24 -4.06 18.27
C ARG A 132 -10.43 -4.71 17.58
N PHE A 133 -10.62 -4.33 16.33
CA PHE A 133 -11.49 -5.01 15.40
C PHE A 133 -10.81 -6.30 14.91
N GLU A 134 -11.55 -7.40 14.95
CA GLU A 134 -11.09 -8.72 14.53
C GLU A 134 -12.05 -9.30 13.48
N VAL A 135 -11.48 -10.00 12.49
CA VAL A 135 -12.25 -10.69 11.45
C VAL A 135 -12.44 -12.15 11.85
N ALA A 136 -13.69 -12.62 11.87
CA ALA A 136 -14.04 -14.03 12.04
C ALA A 136 -14.82 -14.55 10.82
N ASN A 137 -14.80 -15.87 10.64
CA ASN A 137 -15.57 -16.55 9.59
C ASN A 137 -16.73 -17.39 10.16
N SER A 138 -16.89 -17.43 11.49
CA SER A 138 -17.91 -18.22 12.17
C SER A 138 -18.38 -17.50 13.44
N GLY A 139 -19.56 -17.89 13.96
CA GLY A 139 -20.11 -17.37 15.22
C GLY A 139 -21.42 -16.60 15.05
N SER A 140 -21.68 -15.69 15.98
CA SER A 140 -22.84 -14.79 15.92
C SER A 140 -22.78 -13.84 14.72
N PRO A 141 -23.91 -13.25 14.29
CA PRO A 141 -23.90 -12.19 13.30
C PRO A 141 -22.97 -11.05 13.69
N GLY A 142 -22.13 -10.62 12.76
CA GLY A 142 -21.21 -9.50 12.93
C GLY A 142 -21.34 -8.49 11.79
N VAL A 143 -20.39 -7.57 11.71
CA VAL A 143 -20.37 -6.54 10.66
C VAL A 143 -19.88 -7.15 9.35
N LYS A 144 -20.72 -7.07 8.32
CA LYS A 144 -20.45 -7.55 6.97
C LYS A 144 -19.65 -6.54 6.14
N ALA A 145 -19.90 -5.25 6.32
CA ALA A 145 -19.23 -4.21 5.56
C ALA A 145 -19.35 -2.86 6.27
N PHE A 146 -18.36 -2.00 6.01
CA PHE A 146 -18.47 -0.57 6.28
C PHE A 146 -18.87 0.13 4.99
N LYS A 147 -19.98 0.85 5.01
CA LYS A 147 -20.53 1.60 3.87
C LYS A 147 -20.45 3.08 4.15
N LEU A 148 -20.48 3.90 3.10
CA LEU A 148 -20.62 5.34 3.22
C LEU A 148 -22.09 5.68 3.04
N ASP A 149 -22.67 6.30 4.06
CA ASP A 149 -23.99 6.93 4.05
C ASP A 149 -23.79 8.44 3.90
N GLU A 150 -24.20 8.98 2.75
CA GLU A 150 -24.02 10.39 2.41
C GLU A 150 -24.85 11.32 3.32
N ASP A 151 -25.92 10.79 3.93
CA ASP A 151 -26.85 11.54 4.78
C ASP A 151 -26.44 11.55 6.27
N ALA A 152 -25.42 10.78 6.66
CA ALA A 152 -24.95 10.68 8.04
C ALA A 152 -24.13 11.91 8.46
N VAL A 153 -24.80 12.99 8.88
CA VAL A 153 -24.16 14.22 9.35
C VAL A 153 -24.55 14.51 10.80
N LYS A 154 -23.81 13.91 11.75
CA LYS A 154 -23.85 14.34 13.15
C LYS A 154 -22.44 14.44 13.72
N ILE A 155 -21.97 15.68 13.88
CA ILE A 155 -20.73 15.95 14.59
C ILE A 155 -21.03 15.86 16.08
N LEU A 156 -20.36 14.94 16.77
CA LEU A 156 -20.40 14.82 18.22
C LEU A 156 -19.08 15.33 18.79
N THR A 157 -19.15 16.09 19.87
CA THR A 157 -17.96 16.56 20.60
C THR A 157 -17.77 15.75 21.86
N GLU A 158 -16.52 15.48 22.22
CA GLU A 158 -16.18 14.88 23.51
C GLU A 158 -14.96 15.55 24.15
N SER A 159 -14.77 15.28 25.44
CA SER A 159 -13.57 15.66 26.17
C SER A 159 -12.66 14.44 26.31
N ARG A 160 -11.40 14.59 25.92
CA ARG A 160 -10.35 13.55 25.95
C ARG A 160 -9.31 13.88 27.04
N SER A 161 -8.55 12.91 27.54
CA SER A 161 -7.50 13.20 28.52
C SER A 161 -6.15 13.24 27.82
N HIS A 162 -5.53 14.41 27.71
CA HIS A 162 -4.23 14.54 27.05
C HIS A 162 -3.11 14.64 28.09
N MET A 163 -1.98 13.96 27.82
CA MET A 163 -0.80 14.05 28.69
C MET A 163 -0.17 15.45 28.72
N VAL A 164 -0.38 16.24 27.66
CA VAL A 164 0.19 17.58 27.54
C VAL A 164 -0.86 18.50 26.93
N ASN A 165 -1.15 19.60 27.62
CA ASN A 165 -1.99 20.67 27.11
C ASN A 165 -1.13 21.94 26.93
N TYR A 166 -1.53 22.85 26.04
CA TYR A 166 -1.05 24.22 26.04
C TYR A 166 -1.64 24.95 27.23
N ALA A 167 -0.82 25.79 27.88
CA ALA A 167 -1.31 26.58 28.98
C ALA A 167 -2.36 27.58 28.52
N VAL A 168 -3.52 27.53 29.17
CA VAL A 168 -4.63 28.46 28.87
C VAL A 168 -4.47 29.77 29.66
N LYS A 169 -3.77 29.73 30.81
CA LYS A 169 -3.60 30.88 31.71
C LYS A 169 -2.16 31.16 32.13
N SER A 170 -1.25 30.21 31.97
CA SER A 170 0.17 30.41 32.31
C SER A 170 0.89 31.15 31.20
N THR A 171 1.94 31.91 31.56
CA THR A 171 2.90 32.47 30.60
C THR A 171 3.89 31.41 30.07
N TRP A 172 3.87 30.21 30.64
CA TRP A 172 4.60 29.04 30.15
C TRP A 172 3.82 28.34 29.03
N VAL A 173 4.49 27.73 28.06
CA VAL A 173 3.84 27.16 26.85
C VAL A 173 3.00 25.91 27.17
N TRP A 174 3.37 25.15 28.20
CA TRP A 174 2.79 23.85 28.55
C TRP A 174 2.00 23.86 29.87
N ASP A 175 0.84 23.22 29.89
CA ASP A 175 0.09 22.85 31.09
C ASP A 175 0.12 21.32 31.24
N TYR A 176 0.29 20.84 32.47
CA TYR A 176 0.19 19.43 32.80
C TYR A 176 -1.06 19.21 33.62
N ASP A 177 -1.94 18.33 33.15
CA ASP A 177 -3.09 17.90 33.94
C ASP A 177 -2.61 16.76 34.86
N GLU A 178 -2.33 17.07 36.13
CA GLU A 178 -1.95 16.07 37.13
C GLU A 178 -3.17 15.27 37.64
N GLU A 179 -3.97 14.69 36.73
CA GLU A 179 -4.99 13.71 37.14
C GLU A 179 -4.32 12.35 37.40
N GLY A 180 -3.76 12.20 38.60
CA GLY A 180 -3.27 10.90 39.08
C GLY A 180 -2.08 10.88 40.04
N SER A 181 -1.69 12.01 40.65
CA SER A 181 -0.60 11.99 41.63
C SER A 181 -1.05 11.29 42.92
N HIS A 182 -0.57 10.05 43.11
CA HIS A 182 -0.56 9.39 44.41
C HIS A 182 -0.09 10.38 45.48
N THR A 183 -0.84 10.47 46.58
CA THR A 183 -0.40 11.11 47.82
C THR A 183 0.83 10.39 48.37
N THR A 184 1.99 10.69 47.83
CA THR A 184 3.29 10.40 48.43
C THR A 184 3.98 11.72 48.65
N GLY A 185 3.90 12.20 49.89
CA GLY A 185 4.80 13.19 50.47
C GLY A 185 4.93 14.50 49.69
N SER A 186 4.11 15.48 50.09
CA SER A 186 4.42 16.90 49.88
C SER A 186 5.88 17.15 50.27
N THR A 187 6.75 17.31 49.28
CA THR A 187 7.98 18.08 49.43
C THR A 187 7.51 19.53 49.40
N GLY A 188 7.53 20.15 50.58
CA GLY A 188 6.87 21.42 50.83
C GLY A 188 7.25 22.51 49.83
N ALA A 189 6.28 23.39 49.56
CA ALA A 189 6.50 24.61 48.83
C ALA A 189 7.75 25.33 49.37
N THR A 190 8.71 25.61 48.49
CA THR A 190 9.80 26.51 48.82
C THR A 190 9.19 27.89 49.00
N THR A 191 9.16 28.37 50.24
CA THR A 191 8.76 29.74 50.55
C THR A 191 9.87 30.67 50.10
N VAL A 192 9.67 31.35 48.97
CA VAL A 192 10.49 32.50 48.61
C VAL A 192 10.03 33.66 49.50
N ALA A 193 10.95 34.20 50.29
CA ALA A 193 10.67 35.36 51.12
C ALA A 193 10.34 36.57 50.22
N THR A 194 9.08 36.99 50.21
CA THR A 194 8.68 38.27 49.62
C THR A 194 9.10 39.39 50.56
N THR A 195 10.15 40.11 50.19
CA THR A 195 10.44 41.43 50.75
C THR A 195 9.97 42.49 49.75
N ASP A 196 9.11 43.37 50.27
CA ASP A 196 8.64 44.67 49.76
C ASP A 196 7.87 44.76 48.41
N PRO A 197 6.65 45.34 48.38
CA PRO A 197 5.89 45.59 47.15
C PRO A 197 6.19 46.94 46.47
N ASP A 198 7.32 47.60 46.72
CA ASP A 198 7.60 48.95 46.17
C ASP A 198 9.00 49.13 45.56
N ALA A 199 9.45 48.14 44.78
CA ALA A 199 10.63 48.26 43.94
C ALA A 199 10.22 48.28 42.46
N THR A 200 10.43 49.43 41.81
CA THR A 200 10.41 49.61 40.35
C THR A 200 11.13 48.46 39.64
N ASP A 201 10.38 47.75 38.80
CA ASP A 201 10.76 46.59 38.00
C ASP A 201 12.09 46.78 37.24
N PRO A 202 13.19 46.14 37.68
CA PRO A 202 14.32 45.90 36.82
C PRO A 202 14.01 44.62 36.04
N GLY A 203 13.69 44.75 34.74
CA GLY A 203 13.30 43.64 33.89
C GLY A 203 14.15 42.39 34.13
N PHE A 204 13.57 41.40 34.82
CA PHE A 204 14.18 40.10 35.01
C PHE A 204 14.02 39.32 33.71
N GLU A 205 15.03 39.42 32.84
CA GLU A 205 15.26 38.44 31.80
C GLU A 205 15.48 37.10 32.51
N LEU A 206 14.43 36.26 32.57
CA LEU A 206 14.55 34.90 33.09
C LEU A 206 15.61 34.19 32.25
N ALA A 207 16.81 34.06 32.81
CA ALA A 207 17.89 33.32 32.18
C ALA A 207 17.35 31.92 31.85
N LYS A 208 17.17 31.65 30.54
CA LYS A 208 16.79 30.33 30.05
C LYS A 208 17.73 29.33 30.74
N PRO A 209 17.22 28.31 31.45
CA PRO A 209 18.09 27.28 32.03
C PRO A 209 19.05 26.82 30.94
N PRO A 210 20.35 26.66 31.22
CA PRO A 210 21.31 26.23 30.21
C PRO A 210 20.84 24.88 29.66
N GLU A 211 20.24 24.92 28.46
CA GLU A 211 19.82 23.75 27.74
C GLU A 211 21.10 23.03 27.37
N LYS A 212 21.39 21.94 28.08
CA LYS A 212 22.57 21.14 27.79
C LYS A 212 22.35 20.56 26.40
N ASP A 213 23.11 21.05 25.42
CA ASP A 213 23.09 20.55 24.04
C ASP A 213 23.50 19.07 24.03
N LEU A 214 22.52 18.17 24.06
CA LEU A 214 22.74 16.74 23.96
C LEU A 214 23.17 16.40 22.53
N ILE A 215 24.18 15.54 22.39
CA ILE A 215 24.63 15.07 21.08
C ILE A 215 23.59 14.10 20.54
N ARG A 216 22.95 14.45 19.42
CA ARG A 216 21.96 13.57 18.79
C ARG A 216 22.64 12.38 18.13
N LEU A 217 22.17 11.18 18.46
CA LEU A 217 22.64 9.95 17.83
C LEU A 217 22.20 9.88 16.36
N LYS A 218 23.05 9.25 15.54
CA LYS A 218 22.74 8.93 14.14
C LYS A 218 21.73 7.81 14.08
N GLN A 219 20.85 7.91 13.07
CA GLN A 219 19.82 6.93 12.77
C GLN A 219 20.43 5.58 12.35
N PRO A 220 19.86 4.43 12.74
CA PRO A 220 20.31 3.12 12.27
C PRO A 220 20.15 2.94 10.75
N GLU A 221 20.97 2.07 10.16
CA GLU A 221 20.91 1.75 8.73
C GLU A 221 20.51 0.29 8.53
N PHE A 222 19.71 -0.02 7.51
CA PHE A 222 19.36 -1.40 7.17
C PHE A 222 20.37 -1.97 6.16
N SER A 223 20.81 -3.21 6.34
CA SER A 223 21.74 -3.87 5.42
C SER A 223 21.19 -3.96 3.99
N ILE A 224 19.85 -4.05 3.87
CA ILE A 224 19.12 -3.94 2.62
C ILE A 224 18.06 -2.84 2.81
N PRO A 225 18.09 -1.75 2.03
CA PRO A 225 17.07 -0.70 2.09
C PRO A 225 15.67 -1.26 1.84
N GLY A 226 14.66 -0.67 2.48
CA GLY A 226 13.26 -0.99 2.22
C GLY A 226 12.89 -0.71 0.77
N GLN A 227 12.45 -1.73 0.06
CA GLN A 227 12.03 -1.65 -1.33
C GLN A 227 11.10 -2.81 -1.68
N LYS A 228 10.56 -2.78 -2.90
CA LYS A 228 9.82 -3.93 -3.43
C LYS A 228 10.77 -4.87 -4.15
N PHE A 229 10.64 -6.17 -3.92
CA PHE A 229 11.45 -7.22 -4.55
C PHE A 229 10.60 -8.06 -5.50
N LEU A 230 11.25 -8.65 -6.49
CA LEU A 230 10.63 -9.63 -7.38
C LEU A 230 10.43 -10.97 -6.67
N ASP A 231 9.46 -11.75 -7.15
CA ASP A 231 9.27 -13.14 -6.73
C ASP A 231 10.58 -13.94 -6.90
N GLY A 232 11.05 -14.56 -5.81
CA GLY A 232 12.30 -15.33 -5.77
C GLY A 232 13.58 -14.51 -5.55
N GLN A 233 13.51 -13.17 -5.61
CA GLN A 233 14.62 -12.28 -5.19
C GLN A 233 14.39 -11.66 -3.80
N PHE A 234 13.29 -12.04 -3.14
CA PHE A 234 12.97 -11.52 -1.82
C PHE A 234 14.00 -12.00 -0.78
N PRO A 235 14.68 -11.09 -0.08
CA PRO A 235 15.65 -11.47 0.94
C PRO A 235 14.96 -12.19 2.10
N SER A 236 15.58 -13.24 2.64
CA SER A 236 15.01 -14.00 3.76
C SER A 236 15.21 -13.32 5.12
N SER A 237 16.22 -12.44 5.23
CA SER A 237 16.50 -11.66 6.44
C SER A 237 17.28 -10.39 6.14
N ILE A 238 17.25 -9.45 7.09
CA ILE A 238 18.03 -8.20 7.09
C ILE A 238 18.75 -8.01 8.41
N GLU A 239 19.73 -7.11 8.44
CA GLU A 239 20.44 -6.70 9.65
C GLU A 239 20.28 -5.19 9.85
N VAL A 240 20.27 -4.74 11.11
CA VAL A 240 20.26 -3.32 11.47
C VAL A 240 21.66 -2.93 11.95
N LEU A 241 22.26 -1.99 11.25
CA LEU A 241 23.61 -1.48 11.49
C LEU A 241 23.54 -0.23 12.37
N ASN A 242 24.39 -0.17 13.39
CA ASN A 242 24.54 1.00 14.27
C ASN A 242 25.72 1.87 13.80
N PRO A 243 25.49 3.06 13.22
CA PRO A 243 26.57 3.94 12.77
C PRO A 243 27.17 4.80 13.90
N ASN A 244 26.69 4.67 15.14
CA ASN A 244 27.19 5.42 16.29
C ASN A 244 28.46 4.77 16.88
N PRO A 245 29.31 5.53 17.59
CA PRO A 245 30.50 4.97 18.23
C PRO A 245 30.15 3.80 19.17
N PRO A 246 31.01 2.76 19.26
CA PRO A 246 30.76 1.64 20.14
C PRO A 246 30.52 2.07 21.60
N GLY A 247 29.45 1.57 22.22
CA GLY A 247 29.11 1.83 23.61
C GLY A 247 28.31 3.11 23.88
N THR A 248 27.97 3.92 22.88
CA THR A 248 27.14 5.13 23.09
C THR A 248 25.64 4.86 23.08
N SER A 249 25.20 3.81 22.37
CA SER A 249 23.78 3.52 22.17
C SER A 249 23.49 2.04 22.04
N ASP A 250 22.26 1.66 22.39
CA ASP A 250 21.65 0.39 22.06
C ASP A 250 20.67 0.57 20.90
N ILE A 251 20.55 -0.46 20.06
CA ILE A 251 19.56 -0.48 18.99
C ILE A 251 18.32 -1.22 19.47
N VAL A 252 17.20 -0.52 19.44
CA VAL A 252 15.87 -1.11 19.59
C VAL A 252 15.22 -1.20 18.22
N ARG A 253 14.43 -2.25 18.01
CA ARG A 253 13.70 -2.46 16.76
C ARG A 253 12.26 -2.88 17.01
N ASN A 254 11.43 -2.68 16.00
CA ASN A 254 10.04 -3.08 15.98
C ASN A 254 9.74 -3.66 14.59
N VAL A 255 9.08 -4.81 14.54
CA VAL A 255 8.65 -5.48 13.30
C VAL A 255 7.13 -5.49 13.26
N ASP A 256 6.57 -5.06 12.14
CA ASP A 256 5.12 -5.03 11.87
C ASP A 256 4.29 -4.32 12.96
N TYR A 257 4.84 -3.21 13.48
CA TYR A 257 4.23 -2.41 14.53
C TYR A 257 3.99 -3.18 15.85
N GLY A 258 4.79 -4.22 16.11
CA GLY A 258 4.83 -4.95 17.37
C GLY A 258 5.43 -4.17 18.54
N GLY A 259 6.01 -4.89 19.51
CA GLY A 259 6.76 -4.29 20.61
C GLY A 259 8.16 -3.84 20.17
N TRP A 260 8.74 -2.88 20.91
CA TRP A 260 10.16 -2.56 20.77
C TRP A 260 11.00 -3.62 21.49
N GLU A 261 11.94 -4.22 20.76
CA GLU A 261 12.82 -5.27 21.27
C GLU A 261 14.30 -4.87 21.09
N GLU A 262 15.12 -5.21 22.10
CA GLU A 262 16.58 -5.15 22.04
C GLU A 262 17.11 -6.49 21.50
N ASP A 263 17.21 -6.62 20.18
CA ASP A 263 17.83 -7.80 19.57
C ASP A 263 18.65 -7.40 18.34
N TYR A 264 19.82 -8.01 18.21
CA TYR A 264 20.80 -7.78 17.14
C TYR A 264 20.86 -8.92 16.14
N ARG A 265 20.02 -9.96 16.30
CA ARG A 265 19.95 -11.07 15.33
C ARG A 265 19.40 -10.61 13.97
N PRO A 266 19.74 -11.28 12.86
CA PRO A 266 19.08 -11.05 11.58
C PRO A 266 17.56 -11.13 11.72
N ILE A 267 16.86 -10.13 11.19
CA ILE A 267 15.41 -10.02 11.24
C ILE A 267 14.86 -10.82 10.06
N PRO A 268 14.08 -11.90 10.29
CA PRO A 268 13.40 -12.57 9.20
C PRO A 268 12.37 -11.62 8.60
N ILE A 269 12.35 -11.50 7.27
CA ILE A 269 11.41 -10.64 6.56
C ILE A 269 10.64 -11.45 5.53
N SER A 270 9.39 -11.05 5.32
CA SER A 270 8.51 -11.57 4.29
C SER A 270 7.84 -10.41 3.54
N PRO A 271 7.23 -10.64 2.37
CA PRO A 271 6.47 -9.60 1.70
C PRO A 271 5.43 -8.94 2.61
N GLY A 272 5.50 -7.62 2.70
CA GLY A 272 4.64 -6.79 3.56
C GLY A 272 5.28 -6.42 4.90
N THR A 273 6.46 -6.96 5.24
CA THR A 273 7.11 -6.66 6.52
C THR A 273 7.54 -5.18 6.57
N VAL A 274 7.20 -4.51 7.67
CA VAL A 274 7.69 -3.17 8.02
C VAL A 274 8.62 -3.29 9.21
N VAL A 275 9.84 -2.77 9.09
CA VAL A 275 10.83 -2.77 10.17
C VAL A 275 11.14 -1.33 10.56
N GLN A 276 11.05 -1.05 11.85
CA GLN A 276 11.46 0.19 12.47
C GLN A 276 12.66 -0.05 13.38
N ALA A 277 13.61 0.89 13.41
CA ALA A 277 14.78 0.81 14.27
C ALA A 277 15.16 2.20 14.82
N GLN A 278 15.63 2.24 16.07
CA GLN A 278 16.09 3.46 16.70
C GLN A 278 17.34 3.18 17.55
N ALA A 279 18.31 4.08 17.49
CA ALA A 279 19.41 4.13 18.46
C ALA A 279 18.97 4.91 19.71
N VAL A 280 19.00 4.23 20.86
CA VAL A 280 18.67 4.76 22.20
C VAL A 280 19.97 4.96 22.97
N PRO A 281 20.19 6.12 23.60
CA PRO A 281 21.45 6.43 24.28
C PRO A 281 21.61 5.59 25.56
N ARG A 282 22.83 5.08 25.79
CA ARG A 282 23.20 4.46 27.07
C ARG A 282 23.45 5.49 28.17
N ASP A 283 23.94 6.68 27.77
CA ASP A 283 24.10 7.84 28.64
C ASP A 283 23.14 8.95 28.18
N PRO A 284 21.93 9.04 28.78
CA PRO A 284 20.94 10.04 28.41
C PRO A 284 21.34 11.46 28.85
N THR A 285 22.41 11.62 29.63
CA THR A 285 22.90 12.94 30.04
C THR A 285 23.82 13.58 29.01
N THR A 286 24.35 12.79 28.09
CA THR A 286 25.29 13.24 27.04
C THR A 286 24.68 13.15 25.65
N TYR A 287 23.83 12.14 25.42
CA TYR A 287 23.27 11.84 24.11
C TYR A 287 21.74 11.90 24.11
N SER A 288 21.16 12.31 22.97
CA SER A 288 19.73 12.21 22.72
C SER A 288 19.42 11.08 21.70
N PRO A 289 18.23 10.45 21.77
CA PRO A 289 17.84 9.40 20.84
C PRO A 289 17.91 9.83 19.38
N SER A 290 18.21 8.88 18.51
CA SER A 290 18.17 9.09 17.06
C SER A 290 16.73 9.20 16.53
N ALA A 291 16.57 9.62 15.27
CA ALA A 291 15.32 9.43 14.55
C ALA A 291 15.03 7.94 14.31
N VAL A 292 13.76 7.57 14.18
CA VAL A 292 13.35 6.20 13.82
C VAL A 292 13.62 5.95 12.34
N ALA A 293 14.43 4.94 12.03
CA ALA A 293 14.60 4.37 10.69
C ALA A 293 13.43 3.45 10.38
N THR A 294 12.81 3.61 9.22
CA THR A 294 11.71 2.77 8.76
C THR A 294 12.05 2.20 7.39
N ALA A 295 11.88 0.89 7.23
CA ALA A 295 11.99 0.19 5.96
C ALA A 295 10.78 -0.71 5.74
N GLU A 296 10.20 -0.64 4.55
CA GLU A 296 9.09 -1.50 4.12
C GLU A 296 9.57 -2.44 3.02
N TYR A 297 9.30 -3.73 3.20
CA TYR A 297 9.74 -4.79 2.28
C TYR A 297 8.52 -5.38 1.57
N GLY A 298 8.25 -4.89 0.37
CA GLY A 298 7.11 -5.32 -0.42
C GLY A 298 7.46 -6.37 -1.48
N ASN A 299 6.46 -7.06 -1.99
CA ASN A 299 6.58 -7.78 -3.25
C ASN A 299 6.15 -6.86 -4.40
N LEU A 300 6.86 -6.94 -5.53
CA LEU A 300 6.41 -6.38 -6.80
C LEU A 300 5.35 -7.31 -7.40
N THR A 301 4.14 -7.27 -6.84
CA THR A 301 2.99 -7.97 -7.42
C THR A 301 2.36 -7.14 -8.54
N ASN A 302 2.10 -7.79 -9.68
CA ASN A 302 1.30 -7.27 -10.79
C ASN A 302 1.78 -5.95 -11.40
N ARG A 303 3.09 -5.76 -11.52
CA ARG A 303 3.59 -4.68 -12.36
C ARG A 303 3.41 -5.09 -13.81
N GLN A 304 2.60 -4.34 -14.54
CA GLN A 304 2.54 -4.46 -15.99
C GLN A 304 3.78 -3.81 -16.61
N LEU A 305 4.41 -4.50 -17.57
CA LEU A 305 5.49 -3.92 -18.35
C LEU A 305 4.99 -2.72 -19.17
N SER A 306 5.88 -1.78 -19.44
CA SER A 306 5.59 -0.69 -20.37
C SER A 306 5.65 -1.21 -21.80
N ALA A 307 4.71 -0.78 -22.65
CA ALA A 307 4.69 -1.17 -24.05
C ALA A 307 5.95 -0.67 -24.77
N PRO A 308 6.56 -1.47 -25.67
CA PRO A 308 7.77 -1.07 -26.36
C PRO A 308 7.47 0.06 -27.35
N THR A 309 8.46 0.92 -27.59
CA THR A 309 8.34 2.02 -28.56
C THR A 309 8.73 1.53 -29.96
N ILE A 310 7.83 1.62 -30.93
CA ILE A 310 8.08 1.26 -32.34
C ILE A 310 8.48 2.51 -33.10
N GLU A 311 9.63 2.51 -33.77
CA GLU A 311 10.16 3.60 -34.58
C GLU A 311 10.37 3.17 -36.04
N PHE A 312 9.95 4.03 -36.97
CA PHE A 312 10.17 3.85 -38.41
C PHE A 312 11.19 4.86 -38.91
N SER A 313 12.13 4.44 -39.77
CA SER A 313 13.01 5.38 -40.48
C SER A 313 12.24 6.30 -41.42
N ALA A 314 11.13 5.80 -41.99
CA ALA A 314 10.19 6.55 -42.80
C ALA A 314 8.78 5.98 -42.64
N ILE A 315 7.77 6.86 -42.56
CA ILE A 315 6.35 6.45 -42.47
C ILE A 315 5.75 6.27 -43.88
N ARG A 316 6.37 6.87 -44.89
CA ARG A 316 5.97 6.80 -46.30
C ARG A 316 7.16 6.54 -47.19
N THR A 317 7.03 5.60 -48.11
CA THR A 317 8.00 5.41 -49.21
C THR A 317 7.43 5.91 -50.53
N SER A 318 8.28 6.47 -51.38
CA SER A 318 7.84 7.06 -52.67
C SER A 318 8.49 6.38 -53.88
N GLY A 319 9.64 5.71 -53.68
CA GLY A 319 10.35 4.92 -54.68
C GLY A 319 10.24 3.41 -54.45
N VAL A 320 10.56 2.64 -55.49
CA VAL A 320 10.56 1.15 -55.46
C VAL A 320 11.79 0.60 -54.71
N ALA A 321 12.87 1.39 -54.60
CA ALA A 321 14.10 1.02 -53.90
C ALA A 321 14.14 1.52 -52.43
N ASP A 322 13.06 2.12 -51.94
CA ASP A 322 13.02 2.66 -50.59
C ASP A 322 12.85 1.50 -49.59
N SER A 323 13.80 1.37 -48.67
CA SER A 323 13.69 0.46 -47.54
C SER A 323 13.19 1.20 -46.29
N ILE A 324 12.25 0.58 -45.57
CA ILE A 324 11.82 1.02 -44.25
C ILE A 324 12.60 0.20 -43.21
N GLN A 325 13.34 0.89 -42.35
CA GLN A 325 13.94 0.30 -41.17
C GLN A 325 13.01 0.50 -39.97
N ILE A 326 12.76 -0.57 -39.25
CA ILE A 326 11.90 -0.61 -38.07
C ILE A 326 12.78 -0.91 -36.87
N THR A 327 12.74 -0.04 -35.87
CA THR A 327 13.45 -0.25 -34.59
C THR A 327 12.41 -0.33 -33.48
N ILE A 328 12.48 -1.37 -32.66
CA ILE A 328 11.62 -1.53 -31.48
C ILE A 328 12.48 -1.38 -30.24
N LYS A 329 12.15 -0.42 -29.37
CA LYS A 329 12.90 -0.10 -28.16
C LYS A 329 12.18 -0.61 -26.92
N ASP A 330 12.92 -1.27 -26.04
CA ASP A 330 12.44 -1.70 -24.73
C ASP A 330 12.78 -0.63 -23.69
N ASP A 331 11.77 -0.03 -23.08
CA ASP A 331 11.96 0.92 -21.99
C ASP A 331 11.91 0.24 -20.60
N ASN A 332 11.68 -1.08 -20.56
CA ASN A 332 11.70 -1.86 -19.32
C ASN A 332 13.15 -2.16 -18.92
N LYS A 333 13.49 -1.88 -17.66
CA LYS A 333 14.88 -1.99 -17.16
C LYS A 333 15.33 -3.42 -16.87
N LEU A 334 14.40 -4.36 -16.60
CA LEU A 334 14.71 -5.73 -16.22
C LEU A 334 13.58 -6.68 -16.62
N GLY A 335 13.96 -7.88 -17.08
CA GLY A 335 13.08 -9.06 -17.14
C GLY A 335 12.03 -9.06 -18.24
N SER A 336 12.31 -8.42 -19.38
CA SER A 336 11.41 -8.36 -20.53
C SER A 336 12.08 -8.90 -21.79
N GLU A 337 11.26 -9.50 -22.66
CA GLU A 337 11.61 -9.83 -24.04
C GLU A 337 10.61 -9.14 -24.97
N ILE A 338 11.11 -8.38 -25.95
CA ILE A 338 10.23 -7.80 -26.97
C ILE A 338 9.75 -8.91 -27.90
N MET A 339 8.43 -8.99 -28.02
CA MET A 339 7.73 -9.80 -29.00
C MET A 339 7.12 -8.88 -30.06
N TYR A 340 7.22 -9.25 -31.33
CA TYR A 340 6.65 -8.46 -32.43
C TYR A 340 5.97 -9.34 -33.48
N GLN A 341 5.04 -8.75 -34.21
CA GLN A 341 4.36 -9.35 -35.34
C GLN A 341 4.22 -8.29 -36.45
N ILE A 342 4.38 -8.72 -37.69
CA ILE A 342 4.19 -7.87 -38.87
C ILE A 342 3.01 -8.39 -39.65
N ILE A 343 2.09 -7.49 -39.98
CA ILE A 343 0.84 -7.81 -40.67
C ILE A 343 0.78 -6.94 -41.94
N PRO A 344 0.61 -7.52 -43.13
CA PRO A 344 0.30 -6.75 -44.33
C PRO A 344 -0.93 -5.86 -44.11
N LEU A 345 -0.88 -4.61 -44.57
CA LEU A 345 -1.99 -3.66 -44.31
C LEU A 345 -3.33 -4.15 -44.89
N ALA A 346 -3.31 -4.86 -46.02
CA ALA A 346 -4.47 -5.49 -46.65
C ALA A 346 -5.19 -6.47 -45.71
N GLU A 347 -4.41 -7.30 -45.01
CA GLU A 347 -4.92 -8.32 -44.08
C GLU A 347 -5.49 -7.68 -42.82
N HIS A 348 -4.80 -6.68 -42.27
CA HIS A 348 -5.25 -5.95 -41.09
C HIS A 348 -6.63 -5.30 -41.27
N GLN A 349 -6.97 -4.84 -42.48
CA GLN A 349 -8.28 -4.22 -42.77
C GLN A 349 -9.45 -5.21 -42.74
N THR A 350 -9.19 -6.52 -42.88
CA THR A 350 -10.24 -7.55 -42.86
C THR A 350 -10.72 -7.92 -41.46
N GLY A 351 -10.14 -7.33 -40.41
CA GLY A 351 -10.61 -7.50 -39.03
C GLY A 351 -10.20 -8.82 -38.37
N GLY A 352 -9.26 -9.57 -38.96
CA GLY A 352 -8.63 -10.70 -38.28
C GLY A 352 -7.85 -10.21 -37.06
N ALA A 353 -8.31 -10.55 -35.86
CA ALA A 353 -7.52 -10.32 -34.66
C ALA A 353 -6.20 -11.12 -34.77
N PRO A 354 -5.04 -10.52 -34.47
CA PRO A 354 -3.78 -11.23 -34.53
C PRO A 354 -3.81 -12.47 -33.64
N SER A 355 -3.38 -13.61 -34.16
CA SER A 355 -3.23 -14.81 -33.36
C SER A 355 -1.98 -14.67 -32.47
N ASN A 356 -2.08 -15.06 -31.19
CA ASN A 356 -0.93 -15.00 -30.27
C ASN A 356 0.26 -15.88 -30.72
N SER A 357 0.05 -16.84 -31.62
CA SER A 357 1.09 -17.74 -32.12
C SER A 357 2.06 -17.11 -33.11
N ASP A 358 1.74 -15.93 -33.67
CA ASP A 358 2.53 -15.33 -34.74
C ASP A 358 3.60 -14.34 -34.25
N PHE A 359 3.66 -14.08 -32.94
CA PHE A 359 4.64 -13.19 -32.36
C PHE A 359 6.03 -13.83 -32.33
N GLN A 360 7.02 -13.10 -32.85
CA GLN A 360 8.43 -13.49 -32.89
C GLN A 360 9.24 -12.65 -31.91
N LYS A 361 10.34 -13.21 -31.40
CA LYS A 361 11.28 -12.48 -30.54
C LYS A 361 12.06 -11.47 -31.37
N TYR A 362 12.04 -10.20 -30.95
CA TYR A 362 12.80 -9.15 -31.60
C TYR A 362 14.29 -9.27 -31.27
N ALA A 363 15.14 -9.37 -32.30
CA ALA A 363 16.59 -9.56 -32.16
C ALA A 363 17.42 -8.37 -32.67
N GLY A 364 16.78 -7.34 -33.24
CA GLY A 364 17.45 -6.19 -33.82
C GLY A 364 16.61 -5.53 -34.91
N PRO A 365 17.10 -4.43 -35.51
CA PRO A 365 16.36 -3.68 -36.52
C PRO A 365 15.89 -4.55 -37.67
N LEU A 366 14.66 -4.33 -38.10
CA LEU A 366 14.04 -5.04 -39.22
C LEU A 366 14.07 -4.14 -40.45
N ILE A 367 14.36 -4.70 -41.62
CA ILE A 367 14.44 -3.95 -42.87
C ILE A 367 13.48 -4.59 -43.87
N PHE A 368 12.57 -3.77 -44.39
CA PHE A 368 11.62 -4.18 -45.41
C PHE A 368 11.68 -3.24 -46.60
N THR A 369 11.40 -3.79 -47.77
CA THR A 369 11.24 -3.04 -49.01
C THR A 369 9.77 -2.96 -49.37
N ARG A 370 9.42 -2.06 -50.28
CA ARG A 370 8.07 -1.99 -50.83
C ARG A 370 7.63 -3.29 -51.52
N ALA A 371 8.56 -4.10 -52.02
CA ALA A 371 8.23 -5.38 -52.65
C ALA A 371 7.67 -6.40 -51.65
N ASP A 372 8.09 -6.31 -50.38
CA ASP A 372 7.62 -7.21 -49.31
C ASP A 372 6.18 -6.86 -48.89
N PHE A 373 5.85 -5.56 -48.86
CA PHE A 373 4.55 -5.04 -48.41
C PHE A 373 4.07 -3.89 -49.32
N PRO A 374 3.50 -4.20 -50.51
CA PRO A 374 3.20 -3.19 -51.53
C PRO A 374 2.11 -2.18 -51.11
N GLU A 375 1.24 -2.56 -50.19
CA GLU A 375 0.16 -1.72 -49.64
C GLU A 375 0.53 -1.10 -48.27
N GLY A 376 1.72 -1.39 -47.75
CA GLY A 376 2.14 -1.04 -46.40
C GLY A 376 1.97 -2.18 -45.41
N LEU A 377 2.39 -1.92 -44.17
CA LEU A 377 2.43 -2.90 -43.09
C LEU A 377 2.02 -2.30 -41.75
N VAL A 378 1.55 -3.16 -40.86
CA VAL A 378 1.30 -2.86 -39.44
C VAL A 378 2.28 -3.67 -38.60
N VAL A 379 2.98 -3.01 -37.69
CA VAL A 379 3.83 -3.65 -36.69
C VAL A 379 3.10 -3.62 -35.37
N ASN A 380 2.90 -4.80 -34.80
CA ASN A 380 2.39 -4.99 -33.44
C ASN A 380 3.56 -5.44 -32.57
N ALA A 381 3.73 -4.85 -31.39
CA ALA A 381 4.78 -5.24 -30.46
C ALA A 381 4.33 -5.13 -29.01
N TYR A 382 4.77 -6.04 -28.17
CA TYR A 382 4.60 -5.99 -26.73
C TYR A 382 5.86 -6.51 -26.02
N ALA A 383 6.04 -6.13 -24.77
CA ALA A 383 7.09 -6.66 -23.91
C ALA A 383 6.51 -7.84 -23.12
N ARG A 384 7.06 -9.03 -23.35
CA ARG A 384 6.73 -10.25 -22.61
C ARG A 384 7.57 -10.34 -21.35
N SER A 385 6.96 -10.64 -20.23
CA SER A 385 7.68 -10.86 -18.99
C SER A 385 8.46 -12.17 -19.04
N THR A 386 9.73 -12.13 -18.61
CA THR A 386 10.54 -13.32 -18.32
C THR A 386 10.60 -13.63 -16.83
N LEU A 387 9.92 -12.84 -16.00
CA LEU A 387 9.96 -12.95 -14.55
C LEU A 387 8.57 -13.30 -13.99
N PRO A 388 8.49 -14.17 -12.97
CA PRO A 388 7.23 -14.39 -12.26
C PRO A 388 6.74 -13.09 -11.59
N GLY A 389 5.41 -12.91 -11.55
CA GLY A 389 4.77 -11.77 -10.87
C GLY A 389 4.69 -10.46 -11.66
N ILE A 390 5.35 -10.37 -12.82
CA ILE A 390 5.22 -9.26 -13.77
C ILE A 390 4.29 -9.68 -14.91
N THR A 391 3.35 -8.81 -15.28
CA THR A 391 2.45 -9.04 -16.42
C THR A 391 3.00 -8.41 -17.70
N ASP A 392 2.71 -9.04 -18.83
CA ASP A 392 3.07 -8.55 -20.16
C ASP A 392 2.54 -7.14 -20.40
N SER A 393 3.24 -6.35 -21.21
CA SER A 393 2.77 -5.02 -21.57
C SER A 393 1.52 -5.06 -22.43
N ASP A 394 0.82 -3.93 -22.50
CA ASP A 394 -0.15 -3.73 -23.57
C ASP A 394 0.53 -3.80 -24.95
N LEU A 395 -0.27 -4.08 -25.97
CA LEU A 395 0.17 -4.08 -27.35
C LEU A 395 0.34 -2.64 -27.85
N ASN A 396 1.51 -2.35 -28.42
CA ASN A 396 1.72 -1.15 -29.23
C ASN A 396 1.63 -1.50 -30.71
N SER A 397 0.87 -0.70 -31.47
CA SER A 397 0.64 -0.90 -32.90
C SER A 397 1.03 0.34 -33.68
N ARG A 398 1.82 0.18 -34.74
CA ARG A 398 2.22 1.29 -35.62
C ARG A 398 2.14 0.89 -37.09
N THR A 399 1.63 1.78 -37.93
CA THR A 399 1.45 1.54 -39.37
C THR A 399 2.44 2.35 -40.20
N ALA A 400 2.99 1.72 -41.25
CA ALA A 400 3.75 2.38 -42.30
C ALA A 400 3.11 2.11 -43.67
N ARG A 401 3.17 3.07 -44.59
CA ARG A 401 2.53 3.00 -45.91
C ARG A 401 3.50 3.20 -47.07
#